data_AF-A0A9E4IHZ0-F1
#
_entry.id   AF-A0A9E4IHZ0-F1
#
_cell.length_a   1.000
_cell.length_b   1.000
_cell.length_c   1.000
_cell.angle_alpha   90.00
_cell.angle_beta   90.00
_cell.angle_gamma   90.00
#
_symmetry.space_group_name_H-M   'P 1'
#
loop_
_entity.id
_entity.type
_entity.pdbx_description
1 polymer ?
#
loop_
_entity_poly.entity_id
_entity_poly.type
_entity_poly.pdbx_seq_one_letter_code
_entity_poly.pdbx_strand_id
1 'polypeptide(L)'
;MAALLLTAAAAPEALQTVNGNIYLVPEEEVVGENLYVSASVVRVHGTIEGDLVVLATSHLQVTGSVKGDVVGFARTASIEGAVEGSVRLAGVDIKVSAEVGDEVAVLAREAVVGGEVGGDALVWAVRLLTDGGLGRDVGGRTVWATIDGLVGRDVEMTVDHLRVGPSAVIAGDLGYRSADDAEIDPGATIGGTLVRRTPLSPDIWLRAGRLLGGLVFLLLFLAMGLLAIRFRPEWLDTCTERLRSHLTGTVVRGVVALLFLTLPVTVPVLAIWVGSPFGVMVEVIMGVVGLVPALLVL
;
A
#
# COMPACT_ATOMS: atom_id res chain seq x y z
N MET A 1 -9.46 -6.02 16.64
CA MET A 1 -8.63 -6.51 15.52
C MET A 1 -9.58 -6.82 14.38
N ALA A 2 -10.01 -5.79 13.64
CA ALA A 2 -10.91 -5.93 12.51
C ALA A 2 -10.05 -5.82 11.24
N ALA A 3 -10.01 -6.90 10.45
CA ALA A 3 -9.39 -6.90 9.15
C ALA A 3 -10.28 -6.07 8.22
N LEU A 4 -9.81 -4.90 7.80
CA LEU A 4 -10.46 -4.11 6.76
C LEU A 4 -10.19 -4.84 5.44
N LEU A 5 -11.16 -5.64 5.01
CA LEU A 5 -11.14 -6.23 3.68
C LEU A 5 -11.26 -5.08 2.67
N LEU A 6 -10.25 -4.97 1.81
CA LEU A 6 -10.41 -4.35 0.50
C LEU A 6 -11.42 -5.22 -0.27
N THR A 7 -12.72 -4.99 -0.08
CA THR A 7 -13.74 -5.61 -0.91
C THR A 7 -13.62 -4.97 -2.28
N ALA A 8 -12.88 -5.63 -3.17
CA ALA A 8 -13.01 -5.43 -4.60
C ALA A 8 -14.45 -5.78 -4.97
N ALA A 9 -15.32 -4.77 -4.99
CA ALA A 9 -16.66 -4.90 -5.51
C ALA A 9 -16.55 -5.42 -6.95
N ALA A 10 -17.34 -6.44 -7.24
CA ALA A 10 -17.38 -7.13 -8.53
C ALA A 10 -17.41 -6.12 -9.68
N ALA A 11 -16.47 -6.24 -10.60
CA ALA A 11 -16.44 -5.41 -11.81
C ALA A 11 -17.73 -5.63 -12.62
N PRO A 12 -18.54 -4.60 -12.87
CA PRO A 12 -19.44 -4.62 -14.01
C PRO A 12 -18.62 -4.41 -15.29
N GLU A 13 -19.16 -4.90 -16.41
CA GLU A 13 -18.58 -4.85 -17.75
C GLU A 13 -18.31 -3.41 -18.24
N ALA A 14 -17.19 -2.81 -17.88
CA ALA A 14 -16.52 -1.73 -18.63
C ALA A 14 -15.21 -1.32 -17.93
N LEU A 15 -14.22 -2.21 -17.87
CA LEU A 15 -12.86 -1.78 -17.53
C LEU A 15 -12.31 -1.01 -18.75
N GLN A 16 -12.54 0.31 -18.80
CA GLN A 16 -11.89 1.17 -19.78
C GLN A 16 -10.39 1.21 -19.47
N THR A 17 -9.67 0.22 -19.98
CA THR A 17 -8.21 0.22 -19.97
C THR A 17 -7.74 1.26 -20.98
N VAL A 18 -7.68 2.52 -20.57
CA VAL A 18 -6.99 3.53 -21.36
C VAL A 18 -5.50 3.24 -21.22
N ASN A 19 -4.96 2.59 -22.24
CA ASN A 19 -3.54 2.26 -22.38
C ASN A 19 -2.75 3.54 -22.70
N GLY A 20 -2.77 4.50 -21.77
CA GLY A 20 -2.19 5.83 -21.91
C GLY A 20 -1.45 6.24 -20.64
N ASN A 21 -0.36 6.98 -20.80
CA ASN A 21 0.39 7.51 -19.66
C ASN A 21 -0.47 8.47 -18.82
N ILE A 22 -1.51 9.07 -19.41
CA ILE A 22 -2.36 10.06 -18.76
C ILE A 22 -3.82 9.76 -19.10
N TYR A 23 -4.67 9.69 -18.08
CA TYR A 23 -6.13 9.75 -18.20
C TYR A 23 -6.61 11.10 -17.67
N LEU A 24 -7.52 11.74 -18.39
CA LEU A 24 -8.01 13.08 -18.08
C LEU A 24 -9.53 13.12 -18.26
N VAL A 25 -10.25 13.50 -17.21
CA VAL A 25 -11.64 13.95 -17.27
C VAL A 25 -11.60 15.48 -17.23
N PRO A 26 -11.80 16.19 -18.37
CA PRO A 26 -11.83 17.65 -18.43
C PRO A 26 -13.04 18.22 -17.65
N GLU A 27 -12.99 19.52 -17.36
CA GLU A 27 -13.96 20.20 -16.48
C GLU A 27 -15.41 20.12 -17.00
N GLU A 28 -15.61 20.14 -18.32
CA GLU A 28 -16.94 20.06 -18.92
C GLU A 28 -17.49 18.63 -19.04
N GLU A 29 -16.69 17.60 -18.73
CA GLU A 29 -17.10 16.21 -18.84
C GLU A 29 -17.80 15.72 -17.57
N VAL A 30 -18.93 15.05 -17.76
CA VAL A 30 -19.68 14.35 -16.71
C VAL A 30 -19.67 12.87 -17.03
N VAL A 31 -18.98 12.09 -16.20
CA VAL A 31 -19.00 10.63 -16.25
C VAL A 31 -20.21 10.16 -15.45
N GLY A 32 -21.27 9.76 -16.15
CA GLY A 32 -22.57 9.41 -15.56
C GLY A 32 -22.62 8.06 -14.82
N GLU A 33 -21.49 7.40 -14.65
CA GLU A 33 -21.35 6.07 -14.06
C GLU A 33 -20.07 5.97 -13.21
N ASN A 34 -19.81 4.80 -12.63
CA ASN A 34 -18.57 4.52 -11.93
C ASN A 34 -17.38 4.56 -12.90
N LEU A 35 -16.32 5.26 -12.52
CA LEU A 35 -15.09 5.34 -13.30
C LEU A 35 -14.03 4.38 -12.76
N TYR A 36 -13.67 3.38 -13.57
CA TYR A 36 -12.56 2.46 -13.29
C TYR A 36 -11.37 2.80 -14.19
N VAL A 37 -10.29 3.30 -13.60
CA VAL A 37 -9.14 3.80 -14.37
C VAL A 37 -7.80 3.27 -13.84
N SER A 38 -6.94 2.87 -14.77
CA SER A 38 -5.54 2.51 -14.51
C SER A 38 -4.64 3.25 -15.48
N ALA A 39 -3.81 4.16 -14.98
CA ALA A 39 -2.90 4.98 -15.79
C ALA A 39 -1.66 5.40 -14.97
N SER A 40 -0.68 6.06 -15.58
CA SER A 40 0.43 6.66 -14.82
C SER A 40 0.01 7.94 -14.10
N VAL A 41 -0.73 8.80 -14.80
CA VAL A 41 -1.33 10.02 -14.26
C VAL A 41 -2.83 9.98 -14.50
N VAL A 42 -3.62 10.26 -13.47
CA VAL A 42 -5.07 10.42 -13.56
C VAL A 42 -5.41 11.83 -13.09
N ARG A 43 -6.09 12.60 -13.93
CA ARG A 43 -6.61 13.93 -13.60
C ARG A 43 -8.11 13.95 -13.79
N VAL A 44 -8.83 14.35 -12.75
CA VAL A 44 -10.28 14.50 -12.77
C VAL A 44 -10.61 15.95 -12.44
N HIS A 45 -10.90 16.74 -13.47
CA HIS A 45 -11.36 18.11 -13.35
C HIS A 45 -12.88 18.22 -13.50
N GLY A 46 -13.50 17.30 -14.24
CA GLY A 46 -14.96 17.21 -14.40
C GLY A 46 -15.68 16.48 -13.27
N THR A 47 -16.92 16.07 -13.52
CA THR A 47 -17.78 15.41 -12.52
C THR A 47 -17.86 13.91 -12.76
N ILE A 48 -17.76 13.11 -11.69
CA ILE A 48 -18.06 11.68 -11.70
C ILE A 48 -19.32 11.47 -10.86
N GLU A 49 -20.40 11.00 -11.48
CA GLU A 49 -21.69 10.75 -10.81
C GLU A 49 -21.69 9.47 -9.97
N GLY A 50 -20.72 8.57 -10.19
CA GLY A 50 -20.53 7.35 -9.40
C GLY A 50 -19.23 7.34 -8.59
N ASP A 51 -18.72 6.13 -8.37
CA ASP A 51 -17.45 5.90 -7.68
C ASP A 51 -16.25 6.08 -8.62
N LEU A 52 -15.16 6.62 -8.11
CA LEU A 52 -13.85 6.62 -8.75
C LEU A 52 -12.99 5.49 -8.18
N VAL A 53 -12.77 4.44 -8.97
CA VAL A 53 -11.84 3.35 -8.65
C VAL A 53 -10.57 3.51 -9.48
N VAL A 54 -9.45 3.82 -8.83
CA VAL A 54 -8.24 4.29 -9.51
C VAL A 54 -6.96 3.56 -9.11
N LEU A 55 -6.17 3.19 -10.12
CA LEU A 55 -4.78 2.76 -9.98
C LEU A 55 -3.87 3.73 -10.76
N ALA A 56 -3.29 4.72 -10.06
CA ALA A 56 -2.37 5.69 -10.64
C ALA A 56 -0.92 5.34 -10.27
N THR A 57 -0.09 4.93 -11.23
CA THR A 57 1.29 4.52 -10.89
C THR A 57 2.18 5.70 -10.47
N SER A 58 1.81 6.93 -10.82
CA SER A 58 2.55 8.15 -10.43
C SER A 58 1.69 9.16 -9.68
N HIS A 59 0.64 9.73 -10.30
CA HIS A 59 -0.10 10.84 -9.70
C HIS A 59 -1.62 10.74 -9.95
N LEU A 60 -2.41 10.86 -8.88
CA LEU A 60 -3.84 11.12 -8.92
C LEU A 60 -4.13 12.57 -8.52
N GLN A 61 -4.86 13.31 -9.34
CA GLN A 61 -5.33 14.65 -9.02
C GLN A 61 -6.84 14.72 -9.25
N VAL A 62 -7.60 15.07 -8.23
CA VAL A 62 -9.06 15.23 -8.30
C VAL A 62 -9.40 16.64 -7.84
N THR A 63 -9.69 17.53 -8.79
CA THR A 63 -10.15 18.90 -8.50
C THR A 63 -11.65 19.07 -8.79
N GLY A 64 -12.22 18.21 -9.63
CA GLY A 64 -13.67 18.13 -9.85
C GLY A 64 -14.38 17.30 -8.79
N SER A 65 -15.70 17.20 -8.88
CA SER A 65 -16.51 16.50 -7.87
C SER A 65 -16.71 15.02 -8.17
N VAL A 66 -16.68 14.20 -7.13
CA VAL A 66 -17.05 12.78 -7.16
C VAL A 66 -18.27 12.57 -6.27
N LYS A 67 -19.38 12.10 -6.83
CA LYS A 67 -20.64 11.90 -6.10
C LYS A 67 -20.66 10.60 -5.29
N GLY A 68 -19.86 9.61 -5.68
CA GLY A 68 -19.65 8.39 -4.92
C GLY A 68 -18.38 8.41 -4.09
N ASP A 69 -17.74 7.24 -3.99
CA ASP A 69 -16.50 7.03 -3.27
C ASP A 69 -15.27 7.22 -4.17
N VAL A 70 -14.14 7.64 -3.58
CA VAL A 70 -12.82 7.58 -4.23
C VAL A 70 -12.02 6.44 -3.59
N VAL A 71 -11.80 5.36 -4.32
CA VAL A 71 -11.06 4.18 -3.85
C VAL A 71 -9.89 3.88 -4.75
N GLY A 72 -8.69 3.70 -4.20
CA GLY A 72 -7.57 3.40 -5.08
C GLY A 72 -6.18 3.44 -4.50
N PHE A 73 -5.23 3.37 -5.43
CA PHE A 73 -3.81 3.51 -5.15
C PHE A 73 -3.20 4.61 -6.03
N ALA A 74 -2.38 5.46 -5.43
CA ALA A 74 -1.54 6.39 -6.16
C ALA A 74 -0.22 6.63 -5.43
N ARG A 75 0.91 6.74 -6.15
CA ARG A 75 2.17 7.12 -5.48
C ARG A 75 2.03 8.50 -4.82
N THR A 76 1.47 9.47 -5.54
CA THR A 76 1.07 10.76 -4.99
C THR A 76 -0.40 11.03 -5.31
N ALA A 77 -1.19 11.47 -4.33
CA ALA A 77 -2.59 11.87 -4.54
C ALA A 77 -2.87 13.26 -3.97
N SER A 78 -3.56 14.11 -4.74
CA SER A 78 -4.18 15.35 -4.26
C SER A 78 -5.68 15.31 -4.55
N ILE A 79 -6.49 15.29 -3.50
CA ILE A 79 -7.95 15.35 -3.57
C ILE A 79 -8.38 16.71 -3.05
N GLU A 80 -8.81 17.58 -3.95
CA GLU A 80 -9.19 18.98 -3.70
C GLU A 80 -10.67 19.23 -4.01
N GLY A 81 -11.23 18.51 -4.97
CA GLY A 81 -12.65 18.58 -5.30
C GLY A 81 -13.51 17.74 -4.35
N ALA A 82 -14.76 18.17 -4.15
CA ALA A 82 -15.68 17.54 -3.20
C ALA A 82 -15.96 16.07 -3.51
N VAL A 83 -15.98 15.24 -2.48
CA VAL A 83 -16.33 13.81 -2.53
C VAL A 83 -17.53 13.60 -1.63
N GLU A 84 -18.71 13.31 -2.20
CA GLU A 84 -19.92 13.15 -1.39
C GLU A 84 -19.92 11.86 -0.55
N GLY A 85 -19.21 10.83 -1.02
CA GLY A 85 -18.99 9.59 -0.26
C GLY A 85 -17.70 9.62 0.57
N SER A 86 -16.96 8.50 0.52
CA SER A 86 -15.74 8.24 1.27
C SER A 86 -14.47 8.29 0.40
N VAL A 87 -13.33 8.61 1.01
CA VAL A 87 -12.01 8.51 0.36
C VAL A 87 -11.21 7.38 0.98
N ARG A 88 -10.87 6.34 0.21
CA ARG A 88 -10.06 5.19 0.62
C ARG A 88 -8.84 5.04 -0.28
N LEU A 89 -7.72 5.62 0.12
CA LEU A 89 -6.51 5.72 -0.71
C LEU A 89 -5.27 5.10 -0.06
N ALA A 90 -4.47 4.43 -0.88
CA ALA A 90 -3.14 3.94 -0.50
C ALA A 90 -2.05 4.57 -1.39
N GLY A 91 -0.90 4.92 -0.82
CA GLY A 91 0.11 5.68 -1.55
C GLY A 91 1.40 5.96 -0.80
N VAL A 92 2.21 6.87 -1.35
CA VAL A 92 3.40 7.38 -0.67
C VAL A 92 3.08 8.71 0.00
N ASP A 93 2.60 9.69 -0.78
CA ASP A 93 2.26 11.02 -0.29
C ASP A 93 0.80 11.33 -0.68
N ILE A 94 -0.09 11.40 0.30
CA ILE A 94 -1.54 11.59 0.09
C ILE A 94 -1.98 12.88 0.78
N LYS A 95 -2.61 13.77 0.01
CA LYS A 95 -3.23 14.99 0.50
C LYS A 95 -4.72 14.99 0.19
N VAL A 96 -5.55 15.13 1.22
CA VAL A 96 -7.00 15.28 1.12
C VAL A 96 -7.35 16.66 1.69
N SER A 97 -7.62 17.62 0.81
CA SER A 97 -8.04 18.99 1.15
C SER A 97 -9.51 19.25 0.81
N ALA A 98 -10.20 18.24 0.29
CA ALA A 98 -11.59 18.29 -0.13
C ALA A 98 -12.57 18.19 1.04
N GLU A 99 -13.80 18.66 0.82
CA GLU A 99 -14.96 18.23 1.61
C GLU A 99 -15.29 16.77 1.25
N VAL A 100 -15.27 15.90 2.26
CA VAL A 100 -15.59 14.47 2.18
C VAL A 100 -16.83 14.22 3.02
N GLY A 101 -17.93 13.75 2.41
CA GLY A 101 -19.20 13.60 3.10
C GLY A 101 -19.17 12.53 4.19
N ASP A 102 -18.50 11.41 3.93
CA ASP A 102 -18.40 10.28 4.84
C ASP A 102 -16.98 10.14 5.43
N GLU A 103 -16.29 9.03 5.19
CA GLU A 103 -15.07 8.64 5.90
C GLU A 103 -13.81 8.85 5.05
N VAL A 104 -12.68 9.08 5.71
CA VAL A 104 -11.35 9.07 5.07
C VAL A 104 -10.52 7.92 5.64
N ALA A 105 -10.11 6.98 4.79
CA ALA A 105 -9.16 5.93 5.13
C ALA A 105 -7.90 6.06 4.27
N VAL A 106 -6.74 6.27 4.90
CA VAL A 106 -5.48 6.52 4.19
C VAL A 106 -4.38 5.57 4.67
N LEU A 107 -3.71 4.93 3.73
CA LEU A 107 -2.45 4.22 3.95
C LEU A 107 -1.34 4.92 3.19
N ALA A 108 -0.42 5.59 3.88
CA ALA A 108 0.61 6.39 3.23
C ALA A 108 1.96 6.34 3.95
N ARG A 109 3.01 6.91 3.36
CA ARG A 109 4.17 7.37 4.14
C ARG A 109 3.83 8.70 4.78
N GLU A 110 3.32 9.64 4.01
CA GLU A 110 2.87 10.96 4.46
C GLU A 110 1.41 11.16 4.09
N ALA A 111 0.59 11.49 5.09
CA ALA A 111 -0.83 11.77 4.95
C ALA A 111 -1.12 13.18 5.49
N VAL A 112 -1.78 14.00 4.68
CA VAL A 112 -2.31 15.30 5.08
C VAL A 112 -3.82 15.29 4.87
N VAL A 113 -4.57 15.48 5.95
CA VAL A 113 -6.04 15.55 5.93
C VAL A 113 -6.45 16.93 6.44
N GLY A 114 -6.61 17.88 5.50
CA GLY A 114 -6.85 19.29 5.78
C GLY A 114 -8.20 19.83 5.33
N GLY A 115 -9.02 19.00 4.68
CA GLY A 115 -10.40 19.34 4.35
C GLY A 115 -11.37 19.04 5.48
N GLU A 116 -12.66 19.20 5.21
CA GLU A 116 -13.76 18.81 6.10
C GLU A 116 -14.16 17.36 5.80
N VAL A 117 -14.20 16.49 6.80
CA VAL A 117 -14.61 15.09 6.68
C VAL A 117 -15.84 14.91 7.58
N GLY A 118 -17.00 14.61 7.02
CA GLY A 118 -18.24 14.47 7.80
C GLY A 118 -18.23 13.26 8.75
N GLY A 119 -17.41 12.25 8.45
CA GLY A 119 -17.30 10.99 9.16
C GLY A 119 -16.01 10.79 9.94
N ASP A 120 -15.60 9.51 10.04
CA ASP A 120 -14.41 9.07 10.76
C ASP A 120 -13.16 9.16 9.86
N ALA A 121 -11.99 9.42 10.46
CA ALA A 121 -10.70 9.41 9.78
C ALA A 121 -9.81 8.27 10.30
N LEU A 122 -9.44 7.34 9.43
CA LEU A 122 -8.64 6.17 9.74
C LEU A 122 -7.32 6.17 8.98
N VAL A 123 -6.22 6.44 9.68
CA VAL A 123 -4.92 6.70 9.04
C VAL A 123 -3.85 5.71 9.47
N TRP A 124 -3.21 5.08 8.50
CA TRP A 124 -1.96 4.35 8.67
C TRP A 124 -0.84 5.06 7.91
N ALA A 125 -0.02 5.84 8.61
CA ALA A 125 1.03 6.64 7.99
C ALA A 125 2.34 6.65 8.78
N VAL A 126 3.46 7.03 8.15
CA VAL A 126 4.64 7.39 8.95
C VAL A 126 4.41 8.76 9.59
N ARG A 127 3.95 9.73 8.80
CA ARG A 127 3.60 11.08 9.24
C ARG A 127 2.14 11.38 8.89
N LEU A 128 1.38 11.82 9.88
CA LEU A 128 0.05 12.39 9.72
C LEU A 128 0.09 13.87 10.14
N LEU A 129 -0.46 14.73 9.29
CA LEU A 129 -0.91 16.06 9.65
C LEU A 129 -2.41 16.16 9.39
N THR A 130 -3.17 16.62 10.37
CA THR A 130 -4.56 17.00 10.16
C THR A 130 -4.83 18.37 10.76
N ASP A 131 -5.24 19.30 9.90
CA ASP A 131 -5.51 20.71 10.19
C ASP A 131 -6.92 21.15 9.75
N GLY A 132 -7.70 20.22 9.18
CA GLY A 132 -9.10 20.42 8.81
C GLY A 132 -10.09 19.97 9.90
N GLY A 133 -11.38 19.93 9.57
CA GLY A 133 -12.44 19.43 10.44
C GLY A 133 -12.75 17.96 10.20
N LEU A 134 -12.70 17.15 11.26
CA LEU A 134 -13.06 15.74 11.27
C LEU A 134 -14.32 15.59 12.11
N GLY A 135 -15.46 15.34 11.49
CA GLY A 135 -16.80 15.40 12.08
C GLY A 135 -17.04 14.35 13.17
N ARG A 136 -16.29 13.25 13.15
CA ARG A 136 -16.44 12.15 14.10
C ARG A 136 -15.10 11.74 14.73
N ASP A 137 -14.70 10.47 14.64
CA ASP A 137 -13.54 9.93 15.36
C ASP A 137 -12.27 9.95 14.49
N VAL A 138 -11.10 10.05 15.14
CA VAL A 138 -9.79 9.87 14.49
C VAL A 138 -9.12 8.63 15.03
N GLY A 139 -8.72 7.74 14.14
CA GLY A 139 -8.08 6.49 14.50
C GLY A 139 -6.91 6.12 13.60
N GLY A 140 -6.15 5.13 14.08
CA GLY A 140 -5.17 4.44 13.25
C GLY A 140 -3.79 4.31 13.90
N ARG A 141 -2.76 4.19 13.06
CA ARG A 141 -1.39 4.00 13.52
C ARG A 141 -0.43 4.89 12.76
N THR A 142 0.34 5.68 13.50
CA THR A 142 1.36 6.55 12.94
C THR A 142 2.68 6.47 13.68
N VAL A 143 3.76 7.01 13.10
CA VAL A 143 4.99 7.25 13.86
C VAL A 143 4.93 8.68 14.41
N TRP A 144 4.60 9.65 13.56
CA TRP A 144 4.42 11.06 13.92
C TRP A 144 3.00 11.47 13.58
N ALA A 145 2.25 11.99 14.55
CA ALA A 145 0.95 12.61 14.30
C ALA A 145 0.94 14.05 14.82
N THR A 146 0.43 14.96 13.99
CA THR A 146 0.08 16.32 14.39
C THR A 146 -1.39 16.54 14.13
N ILE A 147 -2.14 16.83 15.19
CA ILE A 147 -3.57 17.17 15.15
C ILE A 147 -3.67 18.67 15.47
N ASP A 148 -4.09 19.49 14.51
CA ASP A 148 -4.19 20.94 14.61
C ASP A 148 -5.53 21.47 14.05
N GLY A 149 -6.56 20.62 14.04
CA GLY A 149 -7.90 20.94 13.53
C GLY A 149 -9.01 20.51 14.49
N LEU A 150 -10.26 20.53 14.00
CA LEU A 150 -11.43 20.11 14.78
C LEU A 150 -11.58 18.58 14.71
N VAL A 151 -11.83 17.95 15.85
CA VAL A 151 -12.28 16.56 15.95
C VAL A 151 -13.60 16.55 16.71
N GLY A 152 -14.68 16.16 16.03
CA GLY A 152 -16.05 16.24 16.54
C GLY A 152 -16.36 15.22 17.64
N ARG A 153 -15.55 14.17 17.79
CA ARG A 153 -15.68 13.15 18.85
C ARG A 153 -14.31 12.75 19.39
N ASP A 154 -13.95 11.47 19.32
CA ASP A 154 -12.82 10.90 20.04
C ASP A 154 -11.59 10.71 19.13
N VAL A 155 -10.41 10.76 19.73
CA VAL A 155 -9.16 10.37 19.07
C VAL A 155 -8.65 9.08 19.73
N GLU A 156 -8.43 8.02 18.95
CA GLU A 156 -7.86 6.75 19.42
C GLU A 156 -6.76 6.27 18.48
N MET A 157 -5.50 6.61 18.79
CA MET A 157 -4.36 6.34 17.90
C MET A 157 -3.25 5.52 18.57
N THR A 158 -2.56 4.71 17.77
CA THR A 158 -1.26 4.14 18.15
C THR A 158 -0.16 4.97 17.48
N VAL A 159 0.69 5.62 18.28
CA VAL A 159 1.60 6.65 17.78
C VAL A 159 2.90 6.63 18.57
N ASP A 160 4.03 6.92 17.93
CA ASP A 160 5.30 7.07 18.65
C ASP A 160 5.41 8.49 19.21
N HIS A 161 5.23 9.52 18.38
CA HIS A 161 5.20 10.93 18.77
C HIS A 161 3.89 11.61 18.37
N LEU A 162 3.11 12.04 19.37
CA LEU A 162 1.86 12.78 19.18
C LEU A 162 2.04 14.24 19.56
N ARG A 163 1.67 15.14 18.64
CA ARG A 163 1.56 16.58 18.89
C ARG A 163 0.13 17.03 18.67
N VAL A 164 -0.41 17.76 19.64
CA VAL A 164 -1.69 18.45 19.55
C VAL A 164 -1.38 19.94 19.44
N GLY A 165 -1.71 20.54 18.29
CA GLY A 165 -1.39 21.91 17.93
C GLY A 165 -2.32 22.95 18.58
N PRO A 166 -1.98 24.24 18.45
CA PRO A 166 -2.70 25.34 19.10
C PRO A 166 -4.14 25.52 18.60
N SER A 167 -4.46 25.08 17.38
CA SER A 167 -5.80 25.20 16.79
C SER A 167 -6.65 23.93 17.01
N ALA A 168 -6.09 22.92 17.68
CA ALA A 168 -6.77 21.65 17.89
C ALA A 168 -7.95 21.78 18.86
N VAL A 169 -9.13 21.33 18.41
CA VAL A 169 -10.33 21.24 19.25
C VAL A 169 -10.86 19.82 19.16
N ILE A 170 -10.64 19.03 20.20
CA ILE A 170 -11.14 17.65 20.32
C ILE A 170 -12.36 17.67 21.23
N ALA A 171 -13.55 17.44 20.69
CA ALA A 171 -14.78 17.52 21.46
C ALA A 171 -14.96 16.36 22.47
N GLY A 172 -14.39 15.19 22.17
CA GLY A 172 -14.44 13.99 23.00
C GLY A 172 -13.11 13.66 23.70
N ASP A 173 -12.89 12.35 23.89
CA ASP A 173 -11.72 11.81 24.59
C ASP A 173 -10.47 11.79 23.68
N LEU A 174 -9.29 12.03 24.27
CA LEU A 174 -8.00 11.85 23.61
C LEU A 174 -7.31 10.59 24.15
N GLY A 175 -7.53 9.46 23.48
CA GLY A 175 -6.89 8.18 23.70
C GLY A 175 -5.68 7.96 22.81
N TYR A 176 -4.52 7.64 23.39
CA TYR A 176 -3.35 7.28 22.58
C TYR A 176 -2.50 6.19 23.22
N ARG A 177 -1.91 5.35 22.38
CA ARG A 177 -0.91 4.34 22.76
C ARG A 177 0.48 4.81 22.32
N SER A 178 1.32 5.21 23.28
CA SER A 178 2.72 5.60 23.04
C SER A 178 3.64 5.28 24.22
N ALA A 179 4.93 5.07 23.92
CA ALA A 179 6.01 5.03 24.90
C ALA A 179 6.35 6.42 25.46
N ASP A 180 6.08 7.48 24.70
CA ASP A 180 6.35 8.87 25.07
C ASP A 180 5.04 9.61 25.41
N ASP A 181 5.15 10.74 26.10
CA ASP A 181 4.01 11.61 26.38
C ASP A 181 3.68 12.49 25.16
N ALA A 182 2.40 12.83 24.99
CA ALA A 182 1.97 13.71 23.90
C ALA A 182 2.39 15.16 24.19
N GLU A 183 2.86 15.86 23.15
CA GLU A 183 3.12 17.30 23.19
C GLU A 183 1.80 18.05 22.94
N ILE A 184 1.20 18.63 23.98
CA ILE A 184 -0.05 19.36 23.88
C ILE A 184 0.23 20.86 23.99
N ASP A 185 -0.13 21.60 22.94
CA ASP A 185 -0.03 23.06 22.95
C ASP A 185 -1.04 23.69 23.94
N PRO A 186 -0.69 24.76 24.67
CA PRO A 186 -1.62 25.45 25.57
C PRO A 186 -2.89 25.99 24.91
N GLY A 187 -2.89 26.21 23.59
CA GLY A 187 -4.06 26.62 22.83
C GLY A 187 -5.07 25.48 22.56
N ALA A 188 -4.64 24.23 22.67
CA ALA A 188 -5.47 23.08 22.38
C ALA A 188 -6.62 22.91 23.38
N THR A 189 -7.79 22.55 22.88
CA THR A 189 -8.97 22.24 23.70
C THR A 189 -9.32 20.76 23.59
N ILE A 190 -9.37 20.07 24.72
CA ILE A 190 -9.81 18.67 24.83
C ILE A 190 -11.04 18.66 25.73
N GLY A 191 -12.20 18.32 25.16
CA GLY A 191 -13.49 18.33 25.84
C GLY A 191 -13.69 17.13 26.77
N GLY A 192 -13.09 15.99 26.45
CA GLY A 192 -13.14 14.77 27.23
C GLY A 192 -11.87 14.50 28.06
N THR A 193 -11.60 13.22 28.25
CA THR A 193 -10.50 12.70 29.06
C THR A 193 -9.27 12.37 28.21
N LEU A 194 -8.09 12.68 28.76
CA LEU A 194 -6.81 12.27 28.19
C LEU A 194 -6.43 10.89 28.74
N VAL A 195 -6.37 9.87 27.88
CA VAL A 195 -6.05 8.49 28.26
C VAL A 195 -4.83 7.97 27.50
N ARG A 196 -3.69 7.90 28.18
CA ARG A 196 -2.49 7.24 27.67
C ARG A 196 -2.51 5.74 28.01
N ARG A 197 -2.24 4.90 27.01
CA ARG A 197 -2.14 3.43 27.14
C ARG A 197 -0.72 2.96 26.80
N THR A 198 -0.27 1.88 27.42
CA THR A 198 1.02 1.27 27.11
C THR A 198 1.02 0.62 25.71
N PRO A 199 2.13 0.69 24.96
CA PRO A 199 2.22 0.02 23.67
C PRO A 199 2.09 -1.50 23.84
N LEU A 200 1.40 -2.15 22.90
CA LEU A 200 1.36 -3.62 22.84
C LEU A 200 2.78 -4.12 22.58
N SER A 201 3.33 -4.90 23.50
CA SER A 201 4.62 -5.56 23.27
C SER A 201 4.55 -6.41 22.00
N PRO A 202 5.48 -6.28 21.04
CA PRO A 202 5.50 -7.18 19.89
C PRO A 202 5.62 -8.61 20.41
N ASP A 203 4.62 -9.44 20.11
CA ASP A 203 4.59 -10.81 20.61
C ASP A 203 5.82 -11.56 20.07
N ILE A 204 6.76 -11.83 20.98
CA ILE A 204 8.03 -12.50 20.70
C ILE A 204 7.75 -13.89 20.11
N TRP A 205 6.63 -14.52 20.48
CA TRP A 205 6.20 -15.82 19.97
C TRP A 205 5.80 -15.77 18.51
N LEU A 206 5.17 -14.69 18.04
CA LEU A 206 4.86 -14.51 16.61
C LEU A 206 6.13 -14.31 15.76
N ARG A 207 7.10 -13.54 16.26
CA ARG A 207 8.39 -13.34 15.56
C ARG A 207 9.21 -14.63 15.53
N ALA A 208 9.30 -15.34 16.65
CA ALA A 208 9.99 -16.62 16.74
C ALA A 208 9.31 -17.70 15.88
N GLY A 209 7.98 -17.78 15.89
CA GLY A 209 7.21 -18.69 15.05
C GLY A 209 7.40 -18.42 13.55
N ARG A 210 7.50 -17.14 13.15
CA ARG A 210 7.78 -16.76 11.76
C ARG A 210 9.19 -17.16 11.32
N LEU A 211 10.20 -16.97 12.17
CA LEU A 211 11.58 -17.39 11.90
C LEU A 211 11.71 -18.92 11.86
N LEU A 212 11.07 -19.62 12.81
CA LEU A 212 11.06 -21.08 12.88
C LEU A 212 10.32 -21.69 11.68
N GLY A 213 9.18 -21.12 11.29
CA GLY A 213 8.44 -21.53 10.10
C GLY A 213 9.26 -21.36 8.82
N GLY A 214 9.98 -20.24 8.69
CA GLY A 214 10.92 -20.03 7.58
C GLY A 214 12.04 -21.09 7.53
N LEU A 215 12.62 -21.43 8.69
CA LEU A 215 13.66 -22.46 8.79
C LEU A 215 13.13 -23.87 8.44
N VAL A 216 11.96 -24.25 8.97
CA VAL A 216 11.32 -25.54 8.67
C VAL A 216 11.02 -25.64 7.17
N PHE A 217 10.51 -24.57 6.56
CA PHE A 217 10.21 -24.55 5.12
C PHE A 217 11.47 -24.66 4.25
N LEU A 218 12.56 -23.97 4.61
CA LEU A 218 13.87 -24.10 3.95
C LEU A 218 14.37 -25.55 3.98
N LEU A 219 14.28 -26.20 5.13
CA LEU A 219 14.70 -27.59 5.31
C LEU A 219 13.85 -28.56 4.47
N LEU A 220 12.53 -28.35 4.42
CA LEU A 220 11.63 -29.13 3.57
C LEU A 220 11.90 -28.93 2.07
N PHE A 221 12.20 -27.70 1.65
CA PHE A 221 12.56 -27.39 0.26
C PHE A 221 13.89 -28.05 -0.15
N LEU A 222 14.91 -27.99 0.72
CA LEU A 222 16.18 -28.68 0.51
C LEU A 222 15.98 -30.20 0.43
N ALA A 223 15.16 -30.77 1.32
CA ALA A 223 14.81 -32.18 1.28
C ALA A 223 14.10 -32.56 -0.03
N MET A 224 13.16 -31.73 -0.51
CA MET A 224 12.47 -31.93 -1.78
C MET A 224 13.43 -31.88 -2.97
N GLY A 225 14.38 -30.93 -2.99
CA GLY A 225 15.43 -30.86 -4.01
C GLY A 225 16.33 -32.09 -4.04
N LEU A 226 16.75 -32.59 -2.87
CA LEU A 226 17.52 -33.83 -2.74
C LEU A 226 16.72 -35.06 -3.17
N LEU A 227 15.42 -35.12 -2.86
CA LEU A 227 14.50 -36.15 -3.31
C LEU A 227 14.32 -36.14 -4.83
N ALA A 228 14.20 -34.96 -5.43
CA ALA A 228 14.10 -34.81 -6.89
C ALA A 228 15.37 -35.31 -7.60
N ILE A 229 16.56 -34.97 -7.07
CA ILE A 229 17.85 -35.50 -7.55
C ILE A 229 17.87 -37.05 -7.44
N ARG A 230 17.36 -37.60 -6.34
CA ARG A 230 17.33 -39.04 -6.10
C ARG A 230 16.37 -39.80 -7.02
N PHE A 231 15.28 -39.19 -7.48
CA PHE A 231 14.26 -39.82 -8.32
C PHE A 231 14.55 -39.75 -9.83
N ARG A 232 15.34 -38.78 -10.29
CA ARG A 232 15.67 -38.60 -11.73
C ARG A 232 17.16 -38.25 -11.94
N PRO A 233 18.09 -39.17 -11.65
CA PRO A 233 19.53 -38.91 -11.79
C PRO A 233 19.97 -38.58 -13.23
N GLU A 234 19.21 -39.03 -14.25
CA GLU A 234 19.46 -38.77 -15.68
C GLU A 234 19.49 -37.28 -16.06
N TRP A 235 18.85 -36.42 -15.25
CA TRP A 235 18.87 -34.97 -15.45
C TRP A 235 20.26 -34.37 -15.19
N LEU A 236 21.05 -34.96 -14.30
CA LEU A 236 22.43 -34.54 -14.02
C LEU A 236 23.39 -35.01 -15.10
N ASP A 237 23.17 -36.21 -15.67
CA ASP A 237 23.98 -36.76 -16.75
C ASP A 237 23.82 -35.90 -18.04
N THR A 238 22.59 -35.50 -18.36
CA THR A 238 22.31 -34.61 -19.50
C THR A 238 22.96 -33.22 -19.35
N CYS A 239 23.06 -32.70 -18.12
CA CYS A 239 23.71 -31.42 -17.82
C CYS A 239 25.25 -31.50 -17.92
N THR A 240 25.84 -32.64 -17.58
CA THR A 240 27.31 -32.83 -17.59
C THR A 240 27.86 -33.15 -18.99
N GLU A 241 27.09 -33.85 -19.83
CA GLU A 241 27.47 -34.17 -21.21
C GLU A 241 27.49 -32.93 -22.12
N ARG A 242 26.52 -32.02 -21.96
CA ARG A 242 26.40 -30.76 -22.74
C ARG A 242 27.36 -29.65 -22.29
N LEU A 243 27.89 -29.70 -21.07
CA LEU A 243 28.89 -28.74 -20.57
C LEU A 243 30.27 -28.97 -21.21
N ARG A 244 30.54 -30.18 -21.71
CA ARG A 244 31.85 -30.55 -22.29
C ARG A 244 32.05 -30.12 -23.75
N SER A 245 30.99 -29.94 -24.55
CA SER A 245 31.12 -29.72 -26.00
C SER A 245 31.02 -28.27 -26.45
N HIS A 246 30.33 -27.37 -25.73
CA HIS A 246 30.23 -25.94 -26.08
C HIS A 246 30.18 -25.02 -24.84
N LEU A 247 31.28 -24.93 -24.10
CA LEU A 247 31.39 -24.09 -22.89
C LEU A 247 30.94 -22.64 -23.11
N THR A 248 31.36 -21.98 -24.20
CA THR A 248 31.07 -20.55 -24.43
C THR A 248 29.64 -20.29 -24.90
N GLY A 249 29.08 -21.15 -25.75
CA GLY A 249 27.70 -21.01 -26.25
C GLY A 249 26.64 -21.24 -25.17
N THR A 250 26.87 -22.20 -24.28
CA THR A 250 25.94 -22.55 -23.20
C THR A 250 26.02 -21.57 -22.04
N VAL A 251 27.20 -21.03 -21.73
CA VAL A 251 27.35 -19.96 -20.73
C VAL A 251 26.71 -18.66 -21.22
N VAL A 252 26.93 -18.24 -22.46
CA VAL A 252 26.30 -17.02 -23.00
C VAL A 252 24.79 -17.16 -23.04
N ARG A 253 24.24 -18.30 -23.49
CA ARG A 253 22.77 -18.51 -23.51
C ARG A 253 22.18 -18.67 -22.11
N GLY A 254 22.89 -19.28 -21.17
CA GLY A 254 22.49 -19.36 -19.77
C GLY A 254 22.47 -17.99 -19.10
N VAL A 255 23.48 -17.15 -19.34
CA VAL A 255 23.54 -15.76 -18.86
C VAL A 255 22.46 -14.90 -19.53
N VAL A 256 22.18 -15.08 -20.83
CA VAL A 256 21.10 -14.37 -21.54
C VAL A 256 19.73 -14.80 -21.03
N ALA A 257 19.50 -16.09 -20.78
CA ALA A 257 18.26 -16.58 -20.18
C ALA A 257 18.07 -16.09 -18.74
N LEU A 258 19.14 -16.09 -17.93
CA LEU A 258 19.12 -15.47 -16.60
C LEU A 258 18.76 -13.98 -16.71
N LEU A 259 19.48 -13.20 -17.52
CA LEU A 259 19.26 -11.75 -17.61
C LEU A 259 17.91 -11.36 -18.23
N PHE A 260 17.36 -12.11 -19.19
CA PHE A 260 16.08 -11.76 -19.84
C PHE A 260 14.86 -12.34 -19.15
N LEU A 261 14.97 -13.48 -18.46
CA LEU A 261 13.84 -14.14 -17.81
C LEU A 261 13.75 -13.78 -16.31
N THR A 262 14.91 -13.53 -15.68
CA THR A 262 15.00 -13.33 -14.24
C THR A 262 14.90 -11.84 -13.88
N LEU A 263 15.57 -10.95 -14.63
CA LEU A 263 15.63 -9.52 -14.33
C LEU A 263 14.29 -8.74 -14.38
N PRO A 264 13.37 -8.95 -15.36
CA PRO A 264 12.08 -8.24 -15.37
C PRO A 264 11.12 -8.72 -14.26
N VAL A 265 11.41 -9.86 -13.62
CA VAL A 265 10.63 -10.43 -12.51
C VAL A 265 11.25 -10.08 -11.15
N THR A 266 12.58 -9.98 -11.05
CA THR A 266 13.27 -9.69 -9.79
C THR A 266 13.19 -8.21 -9.40
N VAL A 267 13.15 -7.27 -10.34
CA VAL A 267 13.04 -5.84 -10.03
C VAL A 267 11.68 -5.47 -9.39
N PRO A 268 10.53 -5.95 -9.88
CA PRO A 268 9.24 -5.76 -9.20
C PRO A 268 9.17 -6.47 -7.85
N VAL A 269 9.74 -7.68 -7.74
CA VAL A 269 9.78 -8.43 -6.48
C VAL A 269 10.67 -7.71 -5.47
N LEU A 270 11.88 -7.25 -5.81
CA LEU A 270 12.71 -6.45 -4.89
C LEU A 270 12.03 -5.14 -4.46
N ALA A 271 11.29 -4.48 -5.36
CA ALA A 271 10.54 -3.24 -5.05
C ALA A 271 9.34 -3.48 -4.12
N ILE A 272 8.69 -4.66 -4.21
CA ILE A 272 7.62 -5.08 -3.28
C ILE A 272 8.21 -5.55 -1.92
N TRP A 273 9.53 -5.77 -1.83
CA TRP A 273 10.20 -6.54 -0.78
C TRP A 273 11.32 -5.80 -0.03
N VAL A 274 11.12 -4.53 0.31
CA VAL A 274 11.89 -3.92 1.41
C VAL A 274 11.41 -4.53 2.73
N GLY A 275 11.94 -5.72 3.08
CA GLY A 275 11.84 -6.27 4.45
C GLY A 275 11.57 -7.76 4.64
N SER A 276 11.59 -8.63 3.62
CA SER A 276 11.23 -10.05 3.83
C SER A 276 12.13 -11.05 3.06
N PRO A 277 12.45 -12.23 3.61
CA PRO A 277 13.49 -13.13 3.08
C PRO A 277 13.09 -13.98 1.85
N PHE A 278 11.85 -13.90 1.37
CA PHE A 278 11.40 -14.71 0.23
C PHE A 278 11.91 -14.21 -1.14
N GLY A 279 12.39 -12.96 -1.23
CA GLY A 279 12.92 -12.38 -2.47
C GLY A 279 14.10 -13.18 -3.05
N VAL A 280 15.01 -13.63 -2.18
CA VAL A 280 16.19 -14.40 -2.58
C VAL A 280 15.81 -15.80 -3.11
N MET A 281 14.69 -16.37 -2.64
CA MET A 281 14.26 -17.72 -3.01
C MET A 281 13.55 -17.75 -4.39
N VAL A 282 12.76 -16.72 -4.72
CA VAL A 282 12.14 -16.60 -6.05
C VAL A 282 13.20 -16.41 -7.12
N GLU A 283 14.26 -15.67 -6.82
CA GLU A 283 15.37 -15.42 -7.73
C GLU A 283 16.17 -16.70 -8.05
N VAL A 284 16.40 -17.55 -7.05
CA VAL A 284 17.04 -18.87 -7.23
C VAL A 284 16.14 -19.84 -7.98
N ILE A 285 14.84 -19.88 -7.66
CA ILE A 285 13.88 -20.76 -8.35
C ILE A 285 13.72 -20.34 -9.82
N MET A 286 13.60 -19.04 -10.11
CA MET A 286 13.48 -18.53 -11.47
C MET A 286 14.78 -18.64 -12.26
N GLY A 287 15.94 -18.51 -11.60
CA GLY A 287 17.24 -18.80 -12.22
C GLY A 287 17.38 -20.27 -12.63
N VAL A 288 16.89 -21.20 -11.81
CA VAL A 288 16.87 -22.63 -12.12
C VAL A 288 15.82 -22.96 -13.18
N VAL A 289 14.61 -22.40 -13.09
CA VAL A 289 13.53 -22.62 -14.06
C VAL A 289 13.86 -22.01 -15.42
N GLY A 290 14.53 -20.85 -15.49
CA GLY A 290 14.99 -20.26 -16.74
C GLY A 290 16.13 -21.02 -17.41
N LEU A 291 16.90 -21.79 -16.63
CA LEU A 291 17.93 -22.69 -17.15
C LEU A 291 17.32 -23.88 -17.93
N VAL A 292 16.11 -24.31 -17.56
CA VAL A 292 15.42 -25.49 -18.14
C VAL A 292 14.99 -25.29 -19.60
N PRO A 293 14.30 -24.20 -20.00
CA PRO A 293 13.97 -23.96 -21.42
C PRO A 293 15.21 -23.58 -22.24
N ALA A 294 16.23 -22.94 -21.64
CA ALA A 294 17.51 -22.70 -22.30
C ALA A 294 18.25 -24.00 -22.65
N LEU A 295 18.01 -25.07 -21.89
CA LEU A 295 18.46 -26.43 -22.16
C LEU A 295 17.57 -27.19 -23.17
N LEU A 296 16.32 -26.79 -23.38
CA LEU A 296 15.35 -27.44 -24.29
C LEU A 296 15.29 -26.84 -25.71
N VAL A 297 15.69 -25.58 -25.89
CA VAL A 297 15.80 -24.92 -27.22
C VAL A 297 17.21 -25.11 -27.84
N LEU A 298 18.04 -25.98 -27.25
CA LEU A 298 19.35 -26.43 -27.73
C LEU A 298 19.42 -27.95 -27.88
#